data_AF-S0ES08-F1
#
_entry.id   AF-S0ES08-F1
#
_cell.length_a   1.000
_cell.length_b   1.000
_cell.length_c   1.000
_cell.angle_alpha   90.00
_cell.angle_beta   90.00
_cell.angle_gamma   90.00
#
_symmetry.space_group_name_H-M   'P 1'
#
loop_
_entity.id
_entity.type
_entity.pdbx_description
1 polymer ?
#
loop_
_entity_poly.entity_id
_entity_poly.type
_entity_poly.pdbx_seq_one_letter_code
_entity_poly.pdbx_strand_id
1 'polypeptide(L)'
;KEIKLGLSDPIKGVVQNTKNMFSGETKVKFEVGSLTYDEVDKASQTTKNNSSNLKAKENLVLDSLTDINVQGSNLKAGENLVLNSKVGDINILNTTDTYNEDIKEKHAKASVNVTVQNEYVETAQAVKSAVESAE
;
A
#
# COMPACT_ATOMS: atom_id res chain seq x y z
N LYS A 1 -4.88 12.95 -7.10
CA LYS A 1 -4.22 14.11 -6.45
C LYS A 1 -5.23 14.82 -5.59
N GLU A 2 -4.92 15.07 -4.33
CA GLU A 2 -5.77 15.73 -3.37
C GLU A 2 -4.93 16.71 -2.54
N ILE A 3 -5.43 17.93 -2.39
CA ILE A 3 -4.82 18.96 -1.52
C ILE A 3 -5.84 19.29 -0.45
N LYS A 4 -5.46 19.14 0.82
CA LYS A 4 -6.31 19.50 1.96
C LYS A 4 -5.67 20.64 2.73
N LEU A 5 -6.50 21.65 3.00
CA LEU A 5 -6.19 22.72 3.94
C LEU A 5 -6.91 22.42 5.24
N GLY A 6 -6.13 22.27 6.31
CA GLY A 6 -6.64 22.10 7.66
C GLY A 6 -6.45 23.39 8.44
N LEU A 7 -7.52 23.89 9.04
CA LEU A 7 -7.42 24.77 10.20
C LEU A 7 -7.70 23.89 11.40
N SER A 8 -6.72 23.79 12.30
CA SER A 8 -6.89 23.11 13.57
C SER A 8 -7.80 23.96 14.45
N ASP A 9 -8.74 23.30 15.14
CA ASP A 9 -9.60 23.95 16.11
C ASP A 9 -8.75 24.32 17.35
N PRO A 10 -8.43 25.61 17.57
CA PRO A 10 -7.53 26.02 18.63
C PRO A 10 -8.10 25.65 20.01
N ILE A 11 -9.42 25.47 20.11
CA ILE A 11 -10.12 25.15 21.36
C ILE A 11 -9.73 23.75 21.87
N LYS A 12 -9.57 22.76 20.98
CA LYS A 12 -9.18 21.40 21.38
C LYS A 12 -7.73 21.33 21.87
N GLY A 13 -6.82 22.07 21.24
CA GLY A 13 -5.42 22.19 21.68
C GLY A 13 -5.26 22.93 23.01
N VAL A 14 -6.08 23.97 23.25
CA VAL A 14 -6.09 24.73 24.52
C VAL A 14 -6.60 23.88 25.69
N VAL A 15 -7.65 23.08 25.50
CA VAL A 15 -8.23 22.25 26.58
C VAL A 15 -7.32 21.09 26.98
N GLN A 16 -6.61 20.47 26.04
CA GLN A 16 -5.66 19.39 26.36
C GLN A 16 -4.36 19.94 26.97
N ASN A 17 -3.82 21.04 26.44
CA ASN A 17 -2.51 21.54 26.87
C ASN A 17 -2.54 22.42 28.12
N THR A 18 -3.70 22.94 28.53
CA THR A 18 -3.83 23.56 29.87
C THR A 18 -3.53 22.56 30.97
N LYS A 19 -3.92 21.28 30.84
CA LYS A 19 -3.52 20.23 31.80
C LYS A 19 -2.00 20.01 31.83
N ASN A 20 -1.33 20.09 30.68
CA ASN A 20 0.12 19.89 30.58
C ASN A 20 0.95 21.04 31.20
N MET A 21 0.47 22.28 31.12
CA MET A 21 1.08 23.41 31.85
C MET A 21 1.02 23.24 33.37
N PHE A 22 -0.03 22.60 33.89
CA PHE A 22 -0.11 22.26 35.33
C PHE A 22 0.67 21.00 35.71
N SER A 23 1.08 20.17 34.73
CA SER A 23 1.92 18.99 34.97
C SER A 23 3.43 19.26 34.84
N GLY A 24 3.83 20.53 34.64
CA GLY A 24 5.23 20.95 34.61
C GLY A 24 5.86 21.06 33.22
N GLU A 25 5.11 20.93 32.13
CA GLU A 25 5.65 21.23 30.79
C GLU A 25 5.82 22.75 30.61
N THR A 26 7.05 23.21 30.31
CA THR A 26 7.38 24.64 30.17
C THR A 26 7.08 25.21 28.79
N LYS A 27 6.84 24.35 27.78
CA LYS A 27 6.59 24.73 26.39
C LYS A 27 5.37 24.00 25.84
N VAL A 28 4.47 24.75 25.21
CA VAL A 28 3.26 24.25 24.58
C VAL A 28 3.24 24.64 23.10
N LYS A 29 3.09 23.66 22.21
CA LYS A 29 3.02 23.87 20.75
C LYS A 29 1.60 23.65 20.24
N PHE A 30 1.12 24.56 19.40
CA PHE A 30 -0.17 24.54 18.74
C PHE A 30 0.03 24.50 17.23
N GLU A 31 -0.33 23.40 16.56
CA GLU A 31 -0.56 23.46 15.11
C GLU A 31 -1.75 24.41 14.90
N VAL A 32 -1.62 25.44 14.07
CA VAL A 32 -2.68 26.44 13.80
C VAL A 32 -3.18 26.38 12.35
N GLY A 33 -2.44 25.67 11.51
CA GLY A 33 -2.83 25.40 10.14
C GLY A 33 -1.94 24.34 9.52
N SER A 34 -2.50 23.56 8.62
CA SER A 34 -1.77 22.58 7.84
C SER A 34 -2.21 22.56 6.38
N LEU A 35 -1.27 22.18 5.54
CA LEU A 35 -1.44 21.88 4.14
C LEU A 35 -0.94 20.46 3.93
N THR A 36 -1.82 19.55 3.50
CA THR A 36 -1.43 18.21 3.09
C THR A 36 -1.64 18.03 1.60
N TYR A 37 -0.74 17.29 0.97
CA TYR A 37 -0.77 16.91 -0.42
C TYR A 37 -0.65 15.39 -0.49
N ASP A 38 -1.65 14.77 -1.11
CA ASP A 38 -1.71 13.33 -1.32
C ASP A 38 -1.88 13.06 -2.82
N GLU A 39 -0.99 12.24 -3.39
CA GLU A 39 -1.08 11.77 -4.75
C GLU A 39 -1.00 10.26 -4.76
N VAL A 40 -1.96 9.65 -5.44
CA VAL A 40 -2.02 8.21 -5.64
C VAL A 40 -2.04 8.00 -7.14
N ASP A 41 -0.97 7.42 -7.65
CA ASP A 41 -0.87 6.95 -9.02
C ASP A 41 -1.09 5.46 -9.04
N LYS A 42 -2.00 5.01 -9.90
CA LYS A 42 -2.32 3.60 -10.09
C LYS A 42 -1.97 3.19 -11.50
N ALA A 43 -1.21 2.12 -11.63
CA ALA A 43 -0.98 1.45 -12.90
C ALA A 43 -1.48 0.01 -12.76
N SER A 44 -2.36 -0.42 -13.66
CA SER A 44 -2.87 -1.79 -13.66
C SER A 44 -2.40 -2.52 -14.92
N GLN A 45 -1.94 -3.75 -14.75
CA GLN A 45 -1.67 -4.68 -15.85
C GLN A 45 -2.58 -5.89 -15.70
N THR A 46 -3.21 -6.29 -16.80
CA THR A 46 -4.05 -7.49 -16.84
C THR A 46 -3.53 -8.41 -17.93
N THR A 47 -3.35 -9.68 -17.59
CA THR A 47 -3.13 -10.75 -18.57
C THR A 47 -4.32 -11.67 -18.55
N LYS A 48 -4.94 -11.89 -19.71
CA LYS A 48 -6.03 -12.85 -19.86
C LYS A 48 -5.54 -14.05 -20.66
N ASN A 49 -5.81 -15.24 -20.14
CA ASN A 49 -5.60 -16.47 -20.88
C ASN A 49 -6.67 -16.60 -21.97
N ASN A 50 -6.23 -16.70 -23.22
CA ASN A 50 -7.12 -16.96 -24.34
C ASN A 50 -7.16 -18.46 -24.66
N SER A 51 -7.87 -19.23 -23.83
CA SER A 51 -8.03 -20.66 -24.00
C SER A 51 -8.75 -21.03 -25.30
N SER A 52 -8.32 -22.09 -25.97
CA SER A 52 -9.08 -22.70 -27.06
C SER A 52 -9.98 -23.83 -26.55
N ASN A 53 -11.11 -24.05 -27.24
CA ASN A 53 -11.98 -25.19 -27.02
C ASN A 53 -12.10 -26.02 -28.30
N LEU A 54 -11.39 -27.14 -28.37
CA LEU A 54 -11.37 -28.03 -29.52
C LEU A 54 -12.15 -29.30 -29.21
N LYS A 55 -13.17 -29.58 -30.02
CA LYS A 55 -14.02 -30.77 -29.87
C LYS A 55 -14.06 -31.56 -31.18
N ALA A 56 -13.65 -32.83 -31.12
CA ALA A 56 -13.80 -33.81 -32.18
C ALA A 56 -14.94 -34.78 -31.86
N LYS A 57 -15.64 -35.28 -32.90
CA LYS A 57 -16.71 -36.27 -32.74
C LYS A 57 -16.16 -37.68 -32.46
N GLU A 58 -15.04 -38.01 -33.07
CA GLU A 58 -14.36 -39.29 -32.91
C GLU A 58 -13.00 -39.00 -32.28
N ASN A 59 -11.95 -38.93 -33.10
CA ASN A 59 -10.58 -38.84 -32.62
C ASN A 59 -10.01 -37.42 -32.76
N LEU A 60 -9.18 -37.01 -31.81
CA LEU A 60 -8.34 -35.81 -31.89
C LEU A 60 -6.88 -36.23 -31.78
N VAL A 61 -6.09 -35.96 -32.82
CA VAL A 61 -4.68 -36.34 -32.90
C VAL A 61 -3.82 -35.09 -33.06
N LEU A 62 -2.91 -34.87 -32.12
CA LEU A 62 -1.85 -33.86 -32.22
C LEU A 62 -0.54 -34.64 -32.45
N ASP A 63 0.02 -34.55 -33.65
CA ASP A 63 1.30 -35.19 -34.00
C ASP A 63 2.34 -34.11 -34.31
N SER A 64 3.44 -34.10 -33.56
CA SER A 64 4.52 -33.13 -33.67
C SER A 64 5.87 -33.83 -33.65
N LEU A 65 6.85 -33.25 -34.36
CA LEU A 65 8.24 -33.71 -34.25
C LEU A 65 8.85 -33.29 -32.90
N THR A 66 8.55 -32.07 -32.48
CA THR A 66 9.03 -31.43 -31.24
C THR A 66 7.86 -31.32 -30.27
N ASP A 67 7.89 -30.32 -29.39
CA ASP A 67 6.94 -30.24 -28.29
C ASP A 67 5.48 -30.06 -28.73
N ILE A 68 4.57 -30.60 -27.91
CA ILE A 68 3.15 -30.27 -27.91
C ILE A 68 2.85 -29.50 -26.62
N ASN A 69 2.36 -28.28 -26.72
CA ASN A 69 2.03 -27.43 -25.57
C ASN A 69 0.52 -27.17 -25.53
N VAL A 70 -0.18 -27.73 -24.55
CA VAL A 70 -1.61 -27.48 -24.27
C VAL A 70 -1.71 -26.64 -23.00
N GLN A 71 -1.97 -25.35 -23.16
CA GLN A 71 -2.01 -24.40 -22.04
C GLN A 71 -3.42 -23.85 -21.87
N GLY A 72 -4.02 -24.08 -20.70
CA GLY A 72 -5.34 -23.55 -20.33
C GLY A 72 -6.49 -23.89 -21.28
N SER A 73 -6.31 -24.84 -22.20
CA SER A 73 -7.23 -25.12 -23.30
C SER A 73 -8.02 -26.41 -23.06
N ASN A 74 -9.23 -26.48 -23.61
CA ASN A 74 -10.08 -27.67 -23.52
C ASN A 74 -9.98 -28.49 -24.81
N LEU A 75 -9.55 -29.75 -24.69
CA LEU A 75 -9.49 -30.72 -25.78
C LEU A 75 -10.44 -31.87 -25.48
N LYS A 76 -11.44 -32.09 -26.34
CA LYS A 76 -12.43 -33.15 -26.19
C LYS A 76 -12.51 -34.01 -27.44
N ALA A 77 -12.18 -35.29 -27.32
CA ALA A 77 -12.47 -36.30 -28.32
C ALA A 77 -13.72 -37.10 -27.92
N GLY A 78 -14.43 -37.67 -28.89
CA GLY A 78 -15.52 -38.60 -28.62
C GLY A 78 -15.03 -40.03 -28.40
N GLU A 79 -13.90 -40.38 -29.02
CA GLU A 79 -13.22 -41.66 -28.88
C GLU A 79 -11.83 -41.46 -28.26
N ASN A 80 -10.79 -41.21 -29.06
CA ASN A 80 -9.42 -41.10 -28.58
C ASN A 80 -8.87 -39.68 -28.72
N LEU A 81 -8.22 -39.20 -27.66
CA LEU A 81 -7.33 -38.04 -27.69
C LEU A 81 -5.89 -38.55 -27.68
N VAL A 82 -5.16 -38.32 -28.78
CA VAL A 82 -3.78 -38.77 -28.97
C VAL A 82 -2.87 -37.56 -29.09
N LEU A 83 -1.84 -37.51 -28.26
CA LEU A 83 -0.76 -36.53 -28.34
C LEU A 83 0.53 -37.31 -28.58
N ASN A 84 1.18 -37.07 -29.71
CA ASN A 84 2.41 -37.74 -30.12
C ASN A 84 3.48 -36.69 -30.41
N SER A 85 4.47 -36.60 -29.54
CA SER A 85 5.70 -35.86 -29.79
C SER A 85 6.82 -36.86 -30.07
N LYS A 86 7.47 -36.76 -31.24
CA LYS A 86 8.48 -37.74 -31.66
C LYS A 86 9.82 -37.58 -30.94
N VAL A 87 10.21 -36.34 -30.65
CA VAL A 87 11.52 -36.02 -30.07
C VAL A 87 11.40 -35.02 -28.90
N GLY A 88 10.37 -34.17 -28.89
CA GLY A 88 10.16 -33.18 -27.84
C GLY A 88 9.23 -33.64 -26.72
N ASP A 89 8.82 -32.70 -25.86
CA ASP A 89 7.97 -32.97 -24.70
C ASP A 89 6.47 -32.74 -24.98
N ILE A 90 5.61 -33.38 -24.19
CA ILE A 90 4.17 -33.08 -24.18
C ILE A 90 3.86 -32.34 -22.88
N ASN A 91 3.60 -31.04 -22.98
CA ASN A 91 3.34 -30.16 -21.85
C ASN A 91 1.85 -29.83 -21.76
N ILE A 92 1.24 -30.16 -20.62
CA ILE A 92 -0.14 -29.79 -20.30
C ILE A 92 -0.10 -28.90 -19.07
N LEU A 93 -0.35 -27.61 -19.28
CA LEU A 93 -0.16 -26.58 -18.26
C LEU A 93 -1.48 -25.87 -17.96
N ASN A 94 -1.70 -25.57 -16.68
CA ASN A 94 -2.76 -24.63 -16.31
C ASN A 94 -2.34 -23.21 -16.70
N THR A 95 -3.34 -22.34 -16.84
CA THR A 95 -3.13 -20.90 -16.96
C THR A 95 -4.18 -20.21 -16.12
N THR A 96 -3.85 -19.02 -15.61
CA THR A 96 -4.74 -18.22 -14.78
C THR A 96 -4.64 -16.78 -15.27
N ASP A 97 -5.78 -16.10 -15.33
CA ASP A 97 -5.79 -14.65 -15.56
C ASP A 97 -5.04 -13.95 -14.42
N THR A 98 -4.21 -12.96 -14.75
CA THR A 98 -3.49 -12.17 -13.76
C THR A 98 -3.96 -10.73 -13.79
N TYR A 99 -4.10 -10.15 -12.61
CA TYR A 99 -4.36 -8.74 -12.40
C TYR A 99 -3.33 -8.21 -11.41
N ASN A 100 -2.47 -7.31 -11.89
CA ASN A 100 -1.48 -6.62 -11.07
C ASN A 100 -1.85 -5.15 -11.01
N GLU A 101 -1.87 -4.59 -9.80
CA GLU A 101 -2.07 -3.16 -9.56
C GLU A 101 -0.85 -2.64 -8.81
N ASP A 102 -0.10 -1.76 -9.47
CA ASP A 102 0.97 -0.99 -8.86
C ASP A 102 0.39 0.33 -8.34
N ILE A 103 0.49 0.54 -7.03
CA ILE A 103 0.04 1.76 -6.37
C ILE A 103 1.28 2.52 -5.91
N LYS A 104 1.42 3.76 -6.38
CA LYS A 104 2.44 4.70 -5.92
C LYS A 104 1.78 5.84 -5.18
N GLU A 105 2.14 5.99 -3.92
CA GLU A 105 1.60 7.03 -3.06
C GLU A 105 2.68 8.06 -2.75
N LYS A 106 2.31 9.34 -2.82
CA LYS A 106 3.16 10.46 -2.43
C LYS A 106 2.38 11.33 -1.45
N HIS A 107 2.94 11.43 -0.25
CA HIS A 107 2.41 12.26 0.83
C HIS A 107 3.37 13.39 1.14
N ALA A 108 2.84 14.61 1.28
CA ALA A 108 3.56 15.74 1.83
C ALA A 108 2.67 16.49 2.82
N LYS A 109 3.25 16.90 3.95
CA LYS A 109 2.57 17.73 4.95
C LYS A 109 3.45 18.93 5.27
N ALA A 110 2.84 20.11 5.25
CA ALA A 110 3.37 21.34 5.82
C ALA A 110 2.43 21.81 6.94
N SER A 111 3.01 22.34 8.02
CA SER A 111 2.24 22.80 9.20
C SER A 111 2.81 24.08 9.76
N VAL A 112 1.94 25.04 10.08
CA VAL A 112 2.28 26.24 10.84
C VAL A 112 1.99 25.97 12.31
N ASN A 113 2.97 26.25 13.17
CA ASN A 113 2.86 26.02 14.60
C ASN A 113 3.14 27.31 15.39
N VAL A 114 2.36 27.55 16.44
CA VAL A 114 2.62 28.59 17.45
C VAL A 114 3.12 27.89 18.71
N THR A 115 4.15 28.42 19.36
CA THR A 115 4.65 27.88 20.64
C THR A 115 4.51 28.94 21.72
N VAL A 116 3.97 28.55 22.87
CA VAL A 116 3.91 29.36 24.08
C VAL A 116 4.83 28.75 25.12
N GLN A 117 5.72 29.54 25.71
CA GLN A 117 6.66 29.10 26.75
C GLN A 117 6.37 29.84 28.05
N ASN A 118 6.40 29.12 29.18
CA ASN A 118 6.27 29.69 30.51
C ASN A 118 7.63 29.66 31.24
N GLU A 119 8.32 30.79 31.22
CA GLU A 119 9.65 30.95 31.83
C GLU A 119 9.65 30.87 33.37
N TYR A 120 8.51 31.16 34.03
CA TYR A 120 8.42 31.14 35.49
C TYR A 120 8.47 29.71 36.07
N VAL A 121 7.83 28.76 35.39
CA VAL A 121 7.90 27.34 35.77
C VAL A 121 9.29 26.77 35.47
N GLU A 122 9.91 27.20 34.37
CA GLU A 122 11.26 26.78 33.99
C GLU A 122 12.31 27.22 35.02
N THR A 123 12.22 28.45 35.51
CA THR A 123 13.09 28.95 36.59
C THR A 123 12.83 28.26 37.92
N ALA A 124 11.56 28.04 38.31
CA ALA A 124 11.24 27.31 39.54
C ALA A 124 11.75 25.86 39.51
N GLN A 125 11.62 25.17 38.37
CA GLN A 125 12.16 23.83 38.18
C GLN A 125 13.68 23.82 38.21
N ALA A 126 14.34 24.76 37.52
CA ALA A 126 15.80 24.85 37.51
C ALA A 126 16.37 25.08 38.92
N VAL A 127 15.73 25.94 39.72
CA VAL A 127 16.10 26.16 41.12
C VAL A 127 15.86 24.90 41.95
N LYS A 128 14.70 24.24 41.80
CA LYS A 128 14.41 22.99 42.51
C LYS A 128 15.43 21.89 42.22
N SER A 129 15.74 21.66 40.94
CA SER A 129 16.74 20.67 40.52
C SER A 129 18.14 21.01 41.03
N ALA A 130 18.51 22.29 41.07
CA ALA A 130 19.80 22.72 41.62
C ALA A 130 19.91 22.45 43.13
N VAL A 131 18.81 22.63 43.88
CA VAL A 131 18.76 22.31 45.32
C VAL A 131 18.81 20.80 45.56
N GLU A 132 18.01 20.02 44.82
CA GLU A 132 17.99 18.55 44.93
C GLU A 132 19.32 17.89 44.51
N SER A 133 20.11 18.53 43.65
CA SER A 133 21.43 18.02 43.23
C SER A 133 22.57 18.38 44.19
N ALA A 134 22.29 19.21 45.20
CA ALA A 134 23.25 19.65 46.21
C ALA A 134 23.13 18.88 47.54
N GLU A 135 22.08 18.07 47.71
CA GLU A 135 21.92 17.04 48.76
C GLU A 135 22.53 15.70 48.33
#